data_AF-A0A6L8EQ81-F1
#
_entry.id   AF-A0A6L8EQ81-F1
#
_cell.length_a   1.000
_cell.length_b   1.000
_cell.length_c   1.000
_cell.angle_alpha   90.00
_cell.angle_beta   90.00
_cell.angle_gamma   90.00
#
_symmetry.space_group_name_H-M   'P 1'
#
loop_
_entity.id
_entity.type
_entity.pdbx_description
1 polymer ?
#
loop_
_entity_poly.entity_id
_entity_poly.type
_entity_poly.pdbx_seq_one_letter_code
_entity_poly.pdbx_strand_id
1 'polypeptide(L)' 'MRTIQKIIAALPNLSTDELRYIERVIHDLYQARHETIIYDDDYGVWTEWDQNSVAAEVFDLIDKTEN' A
#
# COMPACT_ATOMS: atom_id res chain seq x y z
N MET A 1 -2.83 -3.94 -22.06
CA MET A 1 -2.17 -2.64 -21.78
C MET A 1 -3.08 -1.40 -21.91
N ARG A 2 -4.35 -1.46 -22.33
CA ARG A 2 -5.16 -0.26 -22.65
C ARG A 2 -5.86 0.44 -21.47
N THR A 3 -6.17 -0.26 -20.38
CA THR A 3 -7.05 0.30 -19.33
C THR A 3 -6.30 1.19 -18.34
N ILE A 4 -5.16 0.72 -17.81
CA ILE A 4 -4.35 1.48 -16.84
C ILE A 4 -3.88 2.82 -17.44
N GLN A 5 -3.45 2.84 -18.70
CA GLN A 5 -3.03 4.08 -19.37
C GLN A 5 -4.16 5.12 -19.48
N LYS A 6 -5.40 4.67 -19.71
CA LYS A 6 -6.56 5.56 -19.76
C LYS A 6 -6.91 6.13 -18.39
N ILE A 7 -6.78 5.31 -17.34
CA ILE A 7 -6.99 5.75 -15.96
C ILE A 7 -5.94 6.83 -15.63
N ILE A 8 -4.65 6.54 -15.85
CA ILE A 8 -3.57 7.50 -15.60
C ILE A 8 -3.77 8.81 -16.37
N ALA A 9 -4.22 8.75 -17.63
CA ALA A 9 -4.51 9.95 -18.41
C ALA A 9 -5.73 10.75 -17.91
N ALA A 10 -6.66 10.11 -17.20
CA ALA A 10 -7.84 10.76 -16.65
C ALA A 10 -7.58 11.43 -15.29
N LEU A 11 -6.69 10.87 -14.46
CA LEU A 11 -6.41 11.34 -13.09
C LEU A 11 -6.07 12.84 -12.99
N PRO A 12 -5.26 13.46 -13.87
CA PRO A 12 -4.91 14.88 -13.75
C PRO A 12 -6.09 15.84 -13.94
N ASN A 13 -7.20 15.38 -14.54
CA ASN A 13 -8.38 16.21 -14.78
C ASN A 13 -9.39 16.15 -13.63
N LEU A 14 -9.10 15.38 -12.58
CA LEU A 14 -9.98 15.21 -11.43
C LEU A 14 -9.70 16.26 -10.37
N SER A 15 -10.75 16.67 -9.68
CA SER A 15 -10.64 17.46 -8.47
C SER A 15 -10.01 16.65 -7.32
N THR A 16 -9.52 17.35 -6.30
CA THR A 16 -8.98 16.70 -5.09
C THR A 16 -10.01 15.78 -4.41
N ASP A 17 -11.29 16.13 -4.42
CA ASP A 17 -12.34 15.31 -3.78
C ASP A 17 -12.63 14.03 -4.58
N GLU A 18 -12.59 14.11 -5.91
CA GLU A 18 -12.67 12.92 -6.78
C GLU A 18 -11.46 12.01 -6.61
N LEU A 19 -10.26 12.58 -6.44
CA LEU A 19 -9.04 11.80 -6.16
C LEU A 19 -9.12 11.08 -4.81
N ARG A 20 -9.58 11.76 -3.74
CA ARG A 20 -9.82 11.13 -2.44
C ARG A 20 -10.85 10.01 -2.50
N TYR A 21 -11.90 10.17 -3.31
CA TYR A 21 -12.89 9.12 -3.51
C TYR A 21 -12.28 7.91 -4.23
N ILE A 22 -11.45 8.13 -5.26
CA ILE A 22 -10.74 7.04 -5.95
C ILE A 22 -9.79 6.32 -5.00
N GLU A 23 -9.04 7.06 -4.18
CA GLU A 23 -8.15 6.51 -3.15
C GLU A 23 -8.91 5.59 -2.18
N ARG A 24 -10.07 6.02 -1.70
CA ARG A 24 -10.97 5.20 -0.85
C ARG A 24 -11.35 3.90 -1.55
N VAL A 25 -11.78 3.97 -2.82
CA VAL A 25 -12.18 2.79 -3.59
C VAL A 25 -11.01 1.82 -3.80
N ILE A 26 -9.81 2.34 -4.04
CA ILE A 26 -8.59 1.53 -4.18
C ILE A 26 -8.27 0.81 -2.86
N HIS A 27 -8.34 1.51 -1.72
CA HIS A 27 -8.17 0.90 -0.41
C HIS A 27 -9.19 -0.21 -0.14
N ASP A 28 -10.48 0.02 -0.44
CA ASP A 28 -11.53 -0.99 -0.27
C ASP A 28 -11.25 -2.24 -1.13
N LEU A 29 -10.72 -2.06 -2.36
CA LEU A 29 -10.34 -3.16 -3.25
C LEU A 29 -9.15 -3.96 -2.72
N TYR A 30 -8.14 -3.30 -2.15
CA TYR A 30 -7.00 -3.98 -1.52
C TYR A 30 -7.42 -4.77 -0.29
N GLN A 31 -8.25 -4.18 0.57
CA GLN A 31 -8.82 -4.88 1.73
C GLN A 31 -9.62 -6.12 1.30
N ALA A 32 -10.45 -6.01 0.26
CA ALA A 32 -11.22 -7.15 -0.26
C ALA A 32 -10.35 -8.28 -0.84
N ARG A 33 -9.09 -7.98 -1.20
CA ARG A 33 -8.12 -8.96 -1.71
C ARG A 33 -7.18 -9.51 -0.62
N HIS A 34 -7.37 -9.11 0.63
CA HIS A 34 -6.46 -9.40 1.74
C HIS A 34 -5.06 -8.82 1.54
N GLU A 35 -4.94 -7.72 0.79
CA GLU A 35 -3.70 -6.95 0.61
C GLU A 35 -3.78 -5.68 1.48
N THR A 36 -3.90 -5.83 2.80
CA THR A 36 -4.13 -4.70 3.70
C THR A 36 -2.96 -3.70 3.66
N ILE A 37 -3.25 -2.47 3.23
CA ILE A 37 -2.37 -1.32 3.40
C ILE A 37 -2.49 -0.85 4.85
N ILE A 38 -1.36 -0.79 5.55
CA ILE A 38 -1.27 -0.32 6.93
C ILE A 38 -1.01 1.19 6.97
N TYR A 39 -0.22 1.71 6.01
CA TYR A 39 0.12 3.13 5.93
C TYR A 39 0.46 3.51 4.48
N ASP A 40 0.00 4.66 4.00
CA ASP A 40 0.28 5.21 2.67
C ASP A 40 0.50 6.72 2.81
N ASP A 41 1.72 7.17 2.54
CA ASP A 41 2.09 8.59 2.56
C ASP A 41 3.11 8.95 1.47
N ASP A 42 3.62 10.19 1.51
CA ASP A 42 4.60 10.69 0.54
C ASP A 42 5.89 9.84 0.44
N TYR A 43 6.17 9.00 1.44
CA TYR A 43 7.34 8.14 1.52
C TYR A 43 7.09 6.71 1.05
N GLY A 44 5.82 6.34 0.77
CA GLY A 44 5.44 5.08 0.15
C GLY A 44 4.32 4.34 0.87
N VAL A 45 4.06 3.12 0.39
CA VAL A 45 3.03 2.22 0.93
C VAL A 45 3.69 1.19 1.84
N TRP A 46 3.19 1.06 3.05
CA TRP A 46 3.54 0.03 4.03
C TRP A 46 2.38 -0.95 4.18
N THR A 47 2.64 -2.23 3.94
CA THR A 47 1.65 -3.31 3.98
C THR A 47 1.85 -4.24 5.17
N GLU A 48 0.87 -5.12 5.44
CA GLU A 48 1.03 -6.21 6.41
C GLU A 48 2.21 -7.14 6.09
N TRP A 49 2.52 -7.31 4.80
CA TRP A 49 3.66 -8.14 4.39
C TRP A 49 4.99 -7.48 4.78
N ASP A 50 5.12 -6.16 4.58
CA ASP A 50 6.31 -5.40 4.99
C ASP A 50 6.52 -5.47 6.50
N GLN A 51 5.42 -5.33 7.27
CA GLN A 51 5.47 -5.49 8.72
C GLN A 51 5.93 -6.89 9.14
N ASN A 52 5.38 -7.95 8.54
CA ASN A 52 5.76 -9.32 8.88
C ASN A 52 7.21 -9.62 8.50
N SER A 53 7.68 -9.09 7.36
CA SER A 53 9.07 -9.23 6.93
C SER A 53 10.03 -8.56 7.91
N VAL A 54 9.76 -7.31 8.30
CA VAL A 54 10.61 -6.59 9.27
C VAL A 54 10.55 -7.21 10.65
N ALA A 55 9.38 -7.68 11.11
CA ALA A 55 9.26 -8.38 12.38
C ALA A 55 10.12 -9.66 12.38
N ALA A 56 10.08 -10.45 11.31
CA ALA A 56 10.91 -11.65 11.17
C ALA A 56 12.40 -11.33 11.23
N GLU A 57 12.85 -10.29 10.51
CA GLU A 57 14.25 -9.87 10.53
C GLU A 57 14.72 -9.41 11.93
N VAL A 58 13.86 -8.70 12.66
CA VAL A 58 14.15 -8.27 14.03
C VAL A 58 14.25 -9.46 14.98
N PHE A 59 13.34 -10.43 14.88
CA PHE A 59 13.43 -11.64 15.70
C PHE A 59 14.70 -12.45 15.39
N ASP A 60 15.05 -12.62 14.12
CA ASP A 60 16.31 -13.27 13.71
C ASP A 60 17.55 -12.56 14.27
N LEU A 61 17.51 -11.23 14.39
CA LEU A 61 18.62 -10.46 14.97
C LEU A 61 18.71 -10.68 16.48
N ILE A 62 17.58 -10.66 17.19
CA ILE A 62 17.53 -10.92 18.64
C ILE A 62 18.07 -12.33 18.93
N ASP A 63 17.61 -13.35 18.21
CA ASP A 63 18.05 -14.74 18.38
C ASP A 63 19.57 -14.91 18.16
N LYS A 64 20.16 -14.14 17.24
CA LYS A 64 21.63 -14.14 17.01
C LYS A 64 22.42 -13.43 18.11
N THR A 65 21.78 -12.54 18.87
CA THR A 65 22.44 -11.73 19.91
C THR A 65 22.35 -12.39 21.29
N GLU A 66 21.36 -13.27 21.49
CA GLU A 66 21.15 -14.02 22.74
C GLU A 66 21.87 -15.39 22.79
N ASN A 67 22.50 -15.84 21.69
CA ASN A 67 23.35 -17.04 21.60
C ASN A 67 24.84 -16.71 21.58
#